data_AF-A0A7X0TV00-F1
#
_entry.id   AF-A0A7X0TV00-F1
#
_cell.length_a   1.000
_cell.length_b   1.000
_cell.length_c   1.000
_cell.angle_alpha   90.00
_cell.angle_beta   90.00
_cell.angle_gamma   90.00
#
_symmetry.space_group_name_H-M   'P 1'
#
loop_
_entity.id
_entity.type
_entity.pdbx_description
1 polymer ?
#
loop_
_entity_poly.entity_id
_entity_poly.type
_entity_poly.pdbx_seq_one_letter_code
_entity_poly.pdbx_strand_id
1 'polypeptide(L)'
;MEVFIVIATLVIVWFAWQLYRAKQFTRFKKMVNTELKSQVIADIKEELTLTRSEVFPNNNCHQQATIDYWCRYPVRILQAALIREVINEQWLRETGNYRNSQHLLHIQQDKAHRN
;
A
#
# COMPACT_ATOMS: atom_id res chain seq x y z
N MET A 1 -19.76 5.32 -42.60
CA MET A 1 -20.01 4.23 -41.62
C MET A 1 -18.72 3.68 -41.03
N GLU A 2 -17.68 3.43 -41.84
CA GLU A 2 -16.40 2.87 -41.38
C GLU A 2 -15.71 3.70 -40.27
N VAL A 3 -15.70 5.03 -40.38
CA VAL A 3 -15.11 5.90 -39.34
C VAL A 3 -15.75 5.70 -37.96
N PHE A 4 -17.08 5.55 -37.90
CA PHE A 4 -17.79 5.30 -36.65
C PHE A 4 -17.45 3.93 -36.06
N ILE A 5 -17.25 2.92 -36.92
CA ILE A 5 -16.83 1.58 -36.50
C ILE A 5 -15.44 1.65 -35.87
N VAL A 6 -14.48 2.31 -36.52
CA VAL A 6 -13.12 2.47 -35.99
C VAL A 6 -13.13 3.18 -34.63
N ILE A 7 -13.86 4.29 -34.51
CA ILE A 7 -13.97 5.03 -33.25
C ILE A 7 -14.59 4.15 -32.15
N ALA A 8 -15.67 3.42 -32.46
CA ALA A 8 -16.31 2.54 -31.50
C ALA A 8 -15.35 1.44 -31.00
N THR A 9 -14.58 0.82 -31.90
CA THR A 9 -13.60 -0.20 -31.53
C THR A 9 -12.50 0.37 -30.63
N LEU A 10 -11.96 1.56 -30.94
CA LEU A 10 -10.95 2.21 -30.11
C LEU A 10 -11.47 2.52 -28.70
N VAL A 11 -12.71 3.00 -28.59
CA VAL A 11 -13.35 3.28 -27.30
C VAL A 11 -13.52 2.00 -26.47
N ILE A 12 -13.93 0.89 -27.10
CA ILE A 12 -14.07 -0.40 -26.41
C ILE A 12 -12.72 -0.90 -25.89
N VAL A 13 -11.67 -0.84 -26.72
CA VAL A 13 -10.31 -1.22 -26.31
C VAL A 13 -9.83 -0.36 -25.14
N TRP A 14 -10.09 0.95 -25.19
CA TRP A 14 -9.75 1.86 -24.10
C TRP A 14 -10.49 1.50 -22.80
N PHE A 15 -11.80 1.23 -22.85
CA PHE A 15 -12.54 0.79 -21.67
C PHE A 15 -12.03 -0.53 -21.09
N ALA A 16 -11.70 -1.51 -21.95
CA ALA A 16 -11.11 -2.77 -21.51
C ALA A 16 -9.77 -2.55 -20.78
N TRP A 17 -8.92 -1.65 -21.30
CA TRP A 17 -7.67 -1.26 -20.65
C TRP A 17 -7.90 -0.58 -19.29
N GLN A 18 -8.89 0.32 -19.20
CA GLN A 18 -9.26 0.97 -17.94
C GLN A 18 -9.69 -0.04 -16.87
N LEU A 19 -10.53 -1.02 -17.26
CA LEU A 19 -10.97 -2.09 -16.37
C LEU A 19 -9.81 -2.96 -15.89
N TYR A 20 -8.89 -3.33 -16.79
CA TYR A 20 -7.69 -4.07 -16.43
C TYR A 20 -6.87 -3.30 -15.38
N ARG A 21 -6.62 -2.01 -15.63
CA ARG A 21 -5.87 -1.14 -14.69
C ARG A 21 -6.55 -1.04 -13.32
N ALA A 22 -7.87 -0.87 -13.28
CA ALA A 22 -8.63 -0.84 -12.02
C ALA A 22 -8.55 -2.17 -11.25
N LYS A 23 -8.57 -3.30 -11.96
CA LYS A 23 -8.40 -4.63 -11.37
C LYS A 23 -7.00 -4.81 -10.77
N GLN A 24 -5.96 -4.34 -11.45
CA GLN A 24 -4.59 -4.37 -10.91
C GLN A 24 -4.47 -3.53 -9.64
N PHE A 25 -5.02 -2.31 -9.63
CA PHE A 25 -5.04 -1.48 -8.42
C PHE A 25 -5.79 -2.14 -7.25
N THR A 26 -6.87 -2.85 -7.55
CA THR A 26 -7.66 -3.59 -6.54
C THR A 26 -6.86 -4.75 -5.95
N ARG A 27 -6.14 -5.49 -6.80
CA ARG A 27 -5.21 -6.56 -6.35
C ARG A 27 -4.09 -6.00 -5.49
N PHE A 28 -3.48 -4.89 -5.90
CA PHE A 28 -2.47 -4.19 -5.12
C PHE A 28 -3.00 -3.79 -3.73
N LYS A 29 -4.16 -3.14 -3.65
CA LYS A 29 -4.77 -2.79 -2.35
C LYS A 29 -5.05 -4.02 -1.49
N LYS A 30 -5.47 -5.14 -2.08
CA LYS A 30 -5.68 -6.39 -1.33
C LYS A 30 -4.37 -6.87 -0.72
N MET A 31 -3.33 -7.00 -1.54
CA MET A 31 -1.97 -7.41 -1.12
C MET A 31 -1.41 -6.48 -0.02
N VAL A 32 -1.61 -5.15 -0.13
CA VAL A 32 -1.23 -4.21 0.94
C VAL A 32 -1.92 -4.54 2.26
N ASN A 33 -3.23 -4.81 2.23
CA ASN A 33 -4.01 -5.08 3.45
C ASN A 33 -3.84 -6.49 4.01
N THR A 34 -3.30 -7.42 3.22
CA THR A 34 -3.07 -8.81 3.66
C THR A 34 -1.60 -9.07 3.92
N GLU A 35 -0.79 -9.10 2.87
CA GLU A 35 0.60 -9.55 2.91
C GLU A 35 1.48 -8.50 3.58
N LEU A 36 1.49 -7.26 3.05
CA LEU A 36 2.33 -6.19 3.63
C LEU A 36 1.88 -5.84 5.04
N LYS A 37 0.58 -5.80 5.32
CA LYS A 37 0.07 -5.56 6.68
C LYS A 37 0.61 -6.59 7.66
N SER A 38 0.64 -7.87 7.31
CA SER A 38 1.16 -8.92 8.20
C SER A 38 2.66 -8.74 8.45
N GLN A 39 3.44 -8.40 7.42
CA GLN A 39 4.88 -8.17 7.54
C GLN A 39 5.18 -6.94 8.40
N VAL A 40 4.46 -5.84 8.18
CA VAL A 40 4.58 -4.60 8.98
C VAL A 40 4.22 -4.85 10.45
N ILE A 41 3.18 -5.64 10.74
CA ILE A 41 2.82 -5.98 12.13
C ILE A 41 3.92 -6.78 12.81
N ALA A 42 4.53 -7.74 12.10
CA ALA A 42 5.63 -8.53 12.64
C ALA A 42 6.84 -7.64 12.96
N ASP A 43 7.23 -6.80 12.01
CA ASP A 43 8.34 -5.85 12.15
C ASP A 43 8.12 -4.85 13.31
N ILE A 44 6.91 -4.28 13.44
CA ILE A 44 6.55 -3.40 14.57
C ILE A 44 6.71 -4.11 15.91
N LYS A 45 6.25 -5.36 16.03
CA LYS A 45 6.35 -6.11 17.27
C LYS A 45 7.80 -6.44 17.61
N GLU A 46 8.58 -6.82 16.62
CA GLU A 46 10.00 -7.12 16.78
C GLU A 46 10.77 -5.88 17.24
N GLU A 47 10.64 -4.76 16.53
CA GLU A 47 11.28 -3.49 16.89
C GLU A 47 10.92 -3.05 18.31
N LEU A 48 9.63 -3.05 18.66
CA LEU A 48 9.16 -2.60 19.97
C LEU A 48 9.59 -3.55 21.10
N THR A 49 9.75 -4.84 20.81
CA THR A 49 10.28 -5.81 21.77
C THR A 49 11.77 -5.61 21.99
N LEU A 50 12.54 -5.37 20.91
CA LEU A 50 13.99 -5.13 20.98
C LEU A 50 14.34 -3.81 21.66
N THR A 51 13.55 -2.77 21.42
CA THR A 51 13.78 -1.42 21.98
C THR A 51 13.16 -1.23 23.37
N ARG A 52 12.59 -2.29 23.94
CA ARG A 52 11.96 -2.26 25.26
C ARG A 52 12.99 -1.93 26.33
N SER A 53 12.71 -0.91 27.12
CA SER A 53 13.55 -0.44 28.23
C SER A 53 12.69 0.11 29.37
N GLU A 54 13.31 0.50 30.49
CA GLU A 54 12.60 1.17 31.57
C GLU A 54 12.02 2.53 31.15
N VAL A 55 12.68 3.22 30.21
CA VAL A 55 12.25 4.51 29.65
C VAL A 55 11.18 4.32 28.57
N PHE A 56 11.33 3.29 27.74
CA PHE A 56 10.37 2.93 26.69
C PHE A 56 9.77 1.55 27.01
N PRO A 57 8.72 1.50 27.86
CA PRO A 57 8.22 0.23 28.37
C PRO A 57 7.64 -0.67 27.28
N ASN A 58 7.26 -0.10 26.12
CA ASN A 58 6.78 -0.80 24.91
C ASN A 58 5.85 -1.98 25.22
N ASN A 59 4.98 -1.75 26.21
CA ASN A 59 4.03 -2.74 26.69
C ASN A 59 3.00 -3.06 25.59
N ASN A 60 2.19 -4.07 25.83
CA ASN A 60 1.21 -4.54 24.85
C ASN A 60 0.26 -3.43 24.38
N CYS A 61 -0.06 -2.44 25.24
CA CYS A 61 -0.89 -1.30 24.86
C CYS A 61 -0.18 -0.42 23.81
N HIS A 62 1.10 -0.09 24.02
CA HIS A 62 1.89 0.66 23.05
C HIS A 62 2.07 -0.08 21.73
N GLN A 63 2.32 -1.39 21.78
CA GLN A 63 2.41 -2.21 20.56
C GLN A 63 1.10 -2.17 19.78
N GLN A 64 -0.03 -2.39 20.47
CA GLN A 64 -1.34 -2.39 19.83
C GLN A 64 -1.69 -1.01 19.24
N ALA A 65 -1.42 0.08 19.96
CA ALA A 65 -1.65 1.43 19.48
C ALA A 65 -0.80 1.75 18.22
N THR A 66 0.45 1.30 18.20
CA THR A 66 1.36 1.49 17.07
C THR A 66 0.87 0.71 15.84
N ILE A 67 0.49 -0.55 16.03
CA ILE A 67 -0.13 -1.39 14.99
C ILE A 67 -1.42 -0.74 14.48
N ASP A 68 -2.29 -0.28 15.37
CA ASP A 68 -3.56 0.33 15.01
C ASP A 68 -3.37 1.62 14.22
N TYR A 69 -2.34 2.41 14.54
CA TYR A 69 -2.03 3.65 13.83
C TYR A 69 -1.54 3.37 12.40
N TRP A 70 -0.51 2.52 12.26
CA TRP A 70 0.14 2.23 10.99
C TRP A 70 -0.72 1.34 10.09
N CYS A 71 -1.45 0.40 10.67
CA CYS A 71 -2.24 -0.58 9.92
C CYS A 71 -3.73 -0.20 9.74
N ARG A 72 -4.11 1.04 10.08
CA ARG A 72 -5.49 1.56 9.89
C ARG A 72 -5.84 1.73 8.43
N TYR A 73 -4.93 2.28 7.64
CA TYR A 73 -5.17 2.67 6.25
C TYR A 73 -4.13 2.06 5.32
N PRO A 74 -4.50 1.65 4.09
CA PRO A 74 -3.57 1.08 3.11
C PRO A 74 -2.36 1.98 2.84
N VAL A 75 -2.57 3.30 2.74
CA VAL A 75 -1.47 4.25 2.52
C VAL A 75 -0.44 4.23 3.65
N ARG A 76 -0.89 4.10 4.90
CA ARG A 76 0.01 4.04 6.07
C ARG A 76 0.72 2.70 6.17
N ILE A 77 0.04 1.60 5.79
CA ILE A 77 0.69 0.29 5.70
C ILE A 77 1.83 0.35 4.68
N LEU A 78 1.56 0.94 3.50
CA LEU A 78 2.58 1.13 2.47
C LEU A 78 3.73 2.02 2.95
N GLN A 79 3.43 3.15 3.60
CA GLN A 79 4.45 4.03 4.17
C GLN A 79 5.28 3.32 5.24
N ALA A 80 4.64 2.61 6.17
CA ALA A 80 5.32 1.83 7.20
C ALA A 80 6.24 0.78 6.57
N ALA A 81 5.77 0.05 5.57
CA ALA A 81 6.56 -0.97 4.89
C ALA A 81 7.79 -0.39 4.18
N LEU A 82 7.70 0.85 3.66
CA LEU A 82 8.84 1.56 3.05
C LEU A 82 9.79 2.14 4.11
N ILE A 83 9.27 2.78 5.16
CA ILE A 83 10.05 3.40 6.24
C ILE A 83 10.84 2.34 7.02
N ARG A 84 10.24 1.18 7.22
CA ARG A 84 10.83 0.04 7.93
C ARG A 84 11.61 -0.90 7.02
N GLU A 85 11.77 -0.54 5.75
CA GLU A 85 12.52 -1.32 4.75
C GLU A 85 12.00 -2.77 4.55
N VAL A 86 10.77 -3.06 4.98
CA VAL A 86 10.07 -4.32 4.70
C VAL A 86 9.95 -4.53 3.18
N ILE A 87 9.75 -3.43 2.45
CA ILE A 87 9.89 -3.36 1.00
C ILE A 87 10.69 -2.12 0.64
N ASN A 88 11.22 -2.10 -0.58
CA ASN A 88 11.90 -0.95 -1.15
C ASN A 88 11.30 -0.55 -2.51
N GLU A 89 11.83 0.53 -3.10
CA GLU A 89 11.38 0.99 -4.41
C GLU A 89 11.61 -0.05 -5.52
N GLN A 90 12.72 -0.79 -5.45
CA GLN A 90 13.06 -1.81 -6.43
C GLN A 90 12.00 -2.91 -6.45
N TRP A 91 11.55 -3.37 -5.29
CA TRP A 91 10.46 -4.33 -5.15
C TRP A 91 9.16 -3.84 -5.80
N LEU A 92 8.83 -2.55 -5.66
CA LEU A 92 7.65 -1.95 -6.31
C LEU A 92 7.78 -1.93 -7.84
N ARG A 93 8.99 -1.75 -8.37
CA ARG A 93 9.26 -1.76 -9.81
C ARG A 93 9.18 -3.17 -10.38
N GLU A 94 9.82 -4.13 -9.71
CA GLU A 94 9.85 -5.55 -10.13
C GLU A 94 8.47 -6.20 -10.07
N THR A 95 7.66 -5.87 -9.07
CA THR A 95 6.28 -6.38 -8.95
C THR A 95 5.27 -5.63 -9.84
N GLY A 96 5.71 -4.60 -10.58
CA GLY A 96 4.83 -3.77 -11.41
C GLY A 96 3.87 -2.87 -10.64
N ASN A 97 4.10 -2.67 -9.32
CA ASN A 97 3.22 -1.92 -8.44
C ASN A 97 3.62 -0.45 -8.24
N TYR A 98 4.71 0.02 -8.85
CA TYR A 98 5.19 1.40 -8.72
C TYR A 98 4.12 2.46 -9.06
N ARG A 99 3.35 2.27 -10.14
CA ARG A 99 2.25 3.21 -10.45
C ARG A 99 1.08 3.09 -9.47
N ASN A 100 0.81 1.88 -8.98
CA ASN A 100 -0.25 1.65 -8.00
C ASN A 100 0.08 2.27 -6.64
N SER A 101 1.35 2.26 -6.23
CA SER A 101 1.80 2.92 -5.00
C SER A 101 1.68 4.44 -5.10
N GLN A 102 2.16 5.04 -6.20
CA GLN A 102 1.99 6.48 -6.46
C GLN A 102 0.52 6.89 -6.46
N HIS A 103 -0.33 6.11 -7.15
CA HIS A 103 -1.77 6.34 -7.16
C HIS A 103 -2.36 6.26 -5.75
N LEU A 104 -2.01 5.23 -4.97
CA LEU A 104 -2.50 5.07 -3.59
C LEU A 104 -2.11 6.25 -2.69
N LEU A 105 -0.85 6.68 -2.77
CA LEU A 105 -0.32 7.83 -2.02
C LEU A 105 -1.08 9.11 -2.36
N HIS A 106 -1.41 9.31 -3.64
CA HIS A 106 -2.18 10.47 -4.08
C HIS A 106 -3.63 10.42 -3.58
N ILE A 107 -4.35 9.31 -3.81
CA ILE A 107 -5.79 9.24 -3.49
C ILE A 107 -6.10 9.13 -1.99
N GLN A 108 -5.11 8.79 -1.15
CA GLN A 108 -5.24 8.69 0.30
C GLN A 108 -4.30 9.67 1.04
N GLN A 109 -3.87 10.74 0.38
CA GLN A 109 -2.99 11.76 0.98
C GLN A 109 -3.53 12.36 2.29
N ASP A 110 -4.86 12.43 2.43
CA ASP A 110 -5.55 12.90 3.63
C ASP A 110 -5.33 11.98 4.85
N LYS A 111 -5.12 10.69 4.60
CA LYS A 111 -4.91 9.63 5.59
C LYS A 111 -3.45 9.27 5.78
N ALA A 112 -2.58 9.71 4.88
CA ALA A 112 -1.16 9.44 4.94
C ALA A 112 -0.54 9.93 6.27
N HIS A 113 0.51 9.26 6.70
CA HIS A 113 1.41 9.80 7.71
C HIS A 113 2.02 11.09 7.16
N ARG A 114 1.95 12.15 7.95
CA ARG A 114 2.54 13.45 7.63
C ARG A 114 3.84 13.56 8.42
N ASN A 115 4.92 13.84 7.71
CA ASN A 115 6.23 14.16 8.30
C ASN A 115 6.24 15.61 8.79
#